data_AF-A0A8S3STV8-F1
#
_entry.id   AF-A0A8S3STV8-F1
#
_cell.length_a   1.000
_cell.length_b   1.000
_cell.length_c   1.000
_cell.angle_alpha   90.00
_cell.angle_beta   90.00
_cell.angle_gamma   90.00
#
_symmetry.space_group_name_H-M   'P 1'
#
loop_
_entity.id
_entity.type
_entity.pdbx_description
1 polymer ?
#
loop_
_entity_poly.entity_id
_entity_poly.type
_entity_poly.pdbx_seq_one_letter_code
_entity_poly.pdbx_strand_id
1 'polypeptide(L)'
;MLMRYNYDSQLRNKIVEELQQSYKGHLSVRDLKLPDEGSLLHRAANSLVADHLRSCQYDYSFSVFLPESRTAKDKIFPTEDILQLLGISPSSRLFKKMVSGKKDHATKGFLWQILCELSALHSNASNETGVQTDLIRVAAVSSLDERLNGVDDFYSSKKDEHFRTSSAAVEDRLMSFQRQLEERYRTDLKLELARMKDNEIARIKMEEKETSRRELEQLRRELERQFQTKNDALLLKERNTMERIQAEQTMHDREIYTQRQSLLDEIEILRKREAEIKREDETNHREAKLNEDRVKTKEEGIRHREQEVRKMEVEHEQRLKNEMTKFKVEEQAKYMERAQNIEIREARVKDEERRVRDEKDKIQEIKDQLRDKTLRVNELEVKEMKNLKVNDIFPFPHSCMRNAIKICQLQDKNEVLNAKLRDMSDYKVLKEQSVVNRNEVETLRTRLAEVLNMNERERGRQEELLRS
;
A
#
# COMPACT_ATOMS: atom_id res chain seq x y z
N MET A 1 26.58 -23.45 56.20
CA MET A 1 25.43 -23.01 57.03
C MET A 1 24.81 -21.70 56.57
N LEU A 2 25.58 -20.70 56.11
CA LEU A 2 25.05 -19.42 55.60
C LEU A 2 24.14 -19.53 54.34
N MET A 3 24.33 -20.55 53.50
CA MET A 3 23.49 -20.79 52.32
C MET A 3 22.09 -21.33 52.64
N ARG A 4 21.90 -22.06 53.77
CA ARG A 4 20.57 -22.55 54.17
C ARG A 4 19.70 -21.44 54.76
N TYR A 5 20.32 -20.53 55.52
CA TYR A 5 19.62 -19.38 56.11
C TYR A 5 19.08 -18.42 55.04
N ASN A 6 19.79 -18.27 53.92
CA ASN A 6 19.35 -17.42 52.80
C ASN A 6 18.19 -18.05 52.04
N TYR A 7 18.17 -19.38 51.92
CA TYR A 7 17.10 -20.11 51.22
C TYR A 7 15.77 -20.07 51.99
N ASP A 8 15.81 -20.22 53.32
CA ASP A 8 14.61 -20.13 54.16
C ASP A 8 14.05 -18.71 54.20
N SER A 9 14.92 -17.69 54.23
CA SER A 9 14.50 -16.28 54.18
C SER A 9 13.87 -15.92 52.82
N GLN A 10 14.43 -16.43 51.72
CA GLN A 10 13.89 -16.24 50.37
C GLN A 10 12.56 -16.98 50.17
N LEU A 11 12.42 -18.19 50.71
CA LEU A 11 11.17 -18.95 50.65
C LEU A 11 10.07 -18.28 51.48
N ARG A 12 10.42 -17.75 52.65
CA ARG A 12 9.49 -17.00 53.50
C ARG A 12 9.03 -15.72 52.83
N ASN A 13 9.91 -14.98 52.15
CA ASN A 13 9.54 -13.78 51.41
C ASN A 13 8.66 -14.11 50.19
N LYS A 14 8.96 -15.19 49.45
CA LYS A 14 8.10 -15.63 48.34
C LYS A 14 6.71 -16.03 48.79
N ILE A 15 6.59 -16.76 49.90
CA ILE A 15 5.29 -17.15 50.45
C ILE A 15 4.50 -15.93 50.94
N VAL A 16 5.18 -14.94 51.54
CA VAL A 16 4.54 -13.68 51.97
C VAL A 16 4.07 -12.86 50.75
N GLU A 17 4.86 -12.79 49.69
CA GLU A 17 4.49 -12.10 48.44
C GLU A 17 3.33 -12.80 47.73
N GLU A 18 3.33 -14.13 47.66
CA GLU A 18 2.23 -14.92 47.07
C GLU A 18 0.94 -14.79 47.89
N LEU A 19 1.02 -14.80 49.23
CA LEU A 19 -0.12 -14.59 50.12
C LEU A 19 -0.66 -13.15 50.03
N GLN A 20 0.21 -12.15 49.87
CA GLN A 20 -0.19 -10.76 49.67
C GLN A 20 -0.83 -10.51 48.30
N GLN A 21 -0.35 -11.16 47.23
CA GLN A 21 -0.93 -11.06 45.89
C GLN A 21 -2.28 -11.80 45.78
N SER A 22 -2.45 -12.88 46.53
CA SER A 22 -3.70 -13.66 46.57
C SER A 22 -4.82 -12.97 47.36
N TYR A 23 -4.51 -11.91 48.12
CA TYR A 23 -5.44 -11.25 49.03
C TYR A 23 -5.64 -9.77 48.67
N LYS A 24 -6.81 -9.41 48.12
CA LYS A 24 -7.23 -8.01 47.88
C LYS A 24 -7.71 -7.35 49.18
N GLY A 25 -6.82 -7.25 50.17
CA GLY A 25 -7.04 -6.55 51.42
C GLY A 25 -5.70 -6.30 52.12
N HIS A 26 -5.54 -5.14 52.75
CA HIS A 26 -4.32 -4.86 53.51
C HIS A 26 -4.26 -5.82 54.71
N LEU A 27 -3.39 -6.83 54.69
CA LEU A 27 -3.06 -7.64 55.86
C LEU A 27 -2.33 -6.76 56.87
N SER A 28 -3.11 -5.97 57.61
CA SER A 28 -2.65 -5.34 58.84
C SER A 28 -2.72 -6.39 59.95
N VAL A 29 -1.74 -6.37 60.85
CA VAL A 29 -1.65 -7.19 62.09
C VAL A 29 -2.82 -6.91 63.07
N ARG A 30 -3.91 -6.30 62.60
CA ARG A 30 -5.01 -5.77 63.40
C ARG A 30 -6.14 -6.77 63.69
N ASP A 31 -6.12 -7.96 63.09
CA ASP A 31 -7.19 -8.95 63.28
C ASP A 31 -6.88 -10.08 64.28
N LEU A 32 -5.71 -10.06 64.91
CA LEU A 32 -5.52 -10.80 66.15
C LEU A 32 -6.22 -10.01 67.25
N LYS A 33 -7.21 -10.62 67.94
CA LYS A 33 -7.71 -10.10 69.21
C LYS A 33 -6.54 -10.07 70.19
N LEU A 34 -5.86 -8.93 70.23
CA LEU A 34 -4.64 -8.73 71.00
C LEU A 34 -5.03 -8.43 72.45
N PRO A 35 -4.50 -9.17 73.44
CA PRO A 35 -4.67 -8.83 74.84
C PRO A 35 -4.22 -7.39 75.09
N ASP A 36 -4.96 -6.68 75.94
CA ASP A 36 -4.69 -5.29 76.33
C ASP A 36 -3.24 -5.10 76.80
N GLU A 37 -2.68 -3.89 76.73
CA GLU A 37 -1.36 -3.62 77.32
C GLU A 37 -1.42 -3.97 78.80
N GLY A 38 -1.00 -5.19 79.15
CA GLY A 38 -1.18 -5.72 80.49
C GLY A 38 -0.55 -4.82 81.55
N SER A 39 -0.96 -5.00 82.79
CA SER A 39 -0.45 -4.24 83.95
C SER A 39 1.09 -4.15 83.95
N LEU A 40 1.64 -3.15 84.65
CA LEU A 40 3.10 -2.98 84.76
C LEU A 40 3.84 -4.27 85.17
N LEU A 41 3.20 -5.08 86.02
CA LEU A 41 3.66 -6.42 86.41
C LEU A 41 3.62 -7.44 85.27
N HIS A 42 2.62 -7.38 84.37
CA HIS A 42 2.56 -8.21 83.17
C HIS A 42 3.71 -7.87 82.21
N ARG A 43 4.03 -6.58 82.03
CA ARG A 43 5.20 -6.17 81.22
C ARG A 43 6.53 -6.61 81.85
N ALA A 44 6.63 -6.58 83.18
CA ALA A 44 7.79 -7.11 83.90
C ALA A 44 7.92 -8.63 83.77
N ALA A 45 6.81 -9.38 83.86
CA ALA A 45 6.79 -10.81 83.61
C ALA A 45 7.23 -11.16 82.18
N ASN A 46 6.74 -10.42 81.17
CA ASN A 46 7.18 -10.61 79.79
C ASN A 46 8.66 -10.26 79.60
N SER A 47 9.17 -9.26 80.34
CA SER A 47 10.61 -8.90 80.34
C SER A 47 11.48 -10.00 80.96
N LEU A 48 11.01 -10.64 82.05
CA LEU A 48 11.69 -11.79 82.67
C LEU A 48 11.81 -12.99 81.72
N VAL A 49 10.72 -13.30 81.02
CA VAL A 49 10.69 -14.38 80.02
C VAL A 49 11.59 -14.02 78.83
N ALA A 50 11.52 -12.79 78.33
CA ALA A 50 12.37 -12.32 77.24
C ALA A 50 13.86 -12.39 77.58
N ASP A 51 14.27 -11.98 78.79
CA ASP A 51 15.64 -12.08 79.28
C ASP A 51 16.10 -13.55 79.35
N HIS A 52 15.26 -14.43 79.91
CA HIS A 52 15.57 -15.86 80.00
C HIS A 52 15.73 -16.52 78.62
N LEU A 53 14.81 -16.28 77.69
CA LEU A 53 14.88 -16.82 76.32
C LEU A 53 16.14 -16.33 75.60
N ARG A 54 16.55 -15.08 75.84
CA ARG A 54 17.78 -14.49 75.30
C ARG A 54 19.03 -15.11 75.91
N SER A 55 19.10 -15.25 77.24
CA SER A 55 20.26 -15.84 77.92
C SER A 55 20.45 -17.32 77.60
N CYS A 56 19.35 -18.07 77.42
CA CYS A 56 19.36 -19.48 77.05
C CYS A 56 19.52 -19.74 75.54
N GLN A 57 19.67 -18.70 74.71
CA GLN A 57 19.84 -18.78 73.25
C GLN A 57 18.68 -19.47 72.50
N TYR A 58 17.43 -19.26 72.96
CA TYR A 58 16.24 -19.75 72.26
C TYR A 58 15.80 -18.78 71.16
N ASP A 59 16.64 -18.60 70.15
CA ASP A 59 16.51 -17.55 69.13
C ASP A 59 15.18 -17.60 68.36
N TYR A 60 14.71 -18.81 67.99
CA TYR A 60 13.44 -18.98 67.28
C TYR A 60 12.26 -18.56 68.17
N SER A 61 12.18 -19.12 69.38
CA SER A 61 11.12 -18.79 70.35
C SER A 61 11.15 -17.32 70.74
N PHE A 62 12.33 -16.72 70.91
CA PHE A 62 12.51 -15.30 71.21
C PHE A 62 12.02 -14.40 70.06
N SER A 63 12.31 -14.78 68.81
CA SER A 63 11.89 -14.03 67.61
C SER A 63 10.38 -14.02 67.39
N VAL A 64 9.68 -15.06 67.85
CA VAL A 64 8.21 -15.18 67.79
C VAL A 64 7.56 -14.53 69.02
N PHE A 65 8.17 -14.68 70.20
CA PHE A 65 7.64 -14.17 71.47
C PHE A 65 7.59 -12.64 71.56
N LEU A 66 8.59 -11.92 71.03
CA LEU A 66 8.61 -10.44 71.07
C LEU A 66 7.42 -9.80 70.34
N PRO A 67 7.12 -10.15 69.07
CA PRO A 67 5.95 -9.62 68.37
C PRO A 67 4.63 -10.12 68.97
N GLU A 68 4.56 -11.37 69.43
CA GLU A 68 3.34 -11.92 70.07
C GLU A 68 3.01 -11.25 71.41
N SER A 69 4.01 -10.91 72.22
CA SER A 69 3.84 -10.24 73.51
C SER A 69 3.73 -8.71 73.41
N ARG A 70 3.80 -8.13 72.20
CA ARG A 70 3.96 -6.68 71.94
C ARG A 70 5.12 -6.02 72.72
N THR A 71 6.07 -6.82 73.21
CA THR A 71 7.24 -6.32 73.92
C THR A 71 8.27 -5.91 72.89
N ALA A 72 8.29 -4.63 72.51
CA ALA A 72 9.33 -4.08 71.64
C ALA A 72 10.70 -4.25 72.31
N LYS A 73 11.77 -4.44 71.53
CA LYS A 73 13.15 -4.55 72.05
C LYS A 73 13.53 -3.36 72.96
N ASP A 74 12.89 -2.22 72.76
CA ASP A 74 13.09 -0.96 73.49
C ASP A 74 12.23 -0.84 74.77
N LYS A 75 11.36 -1.82 75.06
CA LYS A 75 10.44 -1.86 76.21
C LYS A 75 10.75 -2.98 77.21
N ILE A 76 11.93 -3.61 77.10
CA ILE A 76 12.38 -4.65 78.03
C ILE A 76 12.97 -3.96 79.25
N PHE A 77 12.43 -4.23 80.44
CA PHE A 77 12.98 -3.65 81.67
C PHE A 77 14.37 -4.22 81.97
N PRO A 78 15.35 -3.39 82.32
CA PRO A 78 16.61 -3.88 82.86
C PRO A 78 16.38 -4.55 84.23
N THR A 79 17.28 -5.46 84.59
CA THR A 79 17.20 -6.26 85.82
C THR A 79 17.01 -5.42 87.09
N GLU A 80 17.61 -4.22 87.13
CA GLU A 80 17.51 -3.27 88.24
C GLU A 80 16.08 -2.72 88.41
N ASP A 81 15.43 -2.36 87.30
CA ASP A 81 14.05 -1.84 87.30
C ASP A 81 13.04 -2.94 87.70
N ILE A 82 13.29 -4.19 87.31
CA ILE A 82 12.44 -5.33 87.70
C ILE A 82 12.54 -5.59 89.21
N LEU A 83 13.74 -5.48 89.80
CA LEU A 83 13.95 -5.62 91.24
C LEU A 83 13.22 -4.53 92.03
N GLN A 84 13.25 -3.29 91.53
CA GLN A 84 12.53 -2.17 92.13
C GLN A 84 11.00 -2.38 92.01
N LEU A 85 10.53 -2.91 90.88
CA LEU A 85 9.12 -3.22 90.65
C LEU A 85 8.58 -4.30 91.60
N LEU A 86 9.41 -5.30 91.93
CA LEU A 86 9.08 -6.38 92.86
C LEU A 86 9.17 -5.94 94.34
N GLY A 87 9.45 -4.67 94.62
CA GLY A 87 9.55 -4.13 95.98
C GLY A 87 10.77 -4.64 96.75
N ILE A 88 11.79 -5.16 96.06
CA ILE A 88 12.98 -5.70 96.70
C ILE A 88 13.93 -4.53 96.99
N SER A 89 14.06 -4.19 98.28
CA SER A 89 14.90 -3.06 98.68
C SER A 89 16.38 -3.29 98.33
N PRO A 90 17.13 -2.24 97.91
CA PRO A 90 18.57 -2.34 97.67
C PRO A 90 19.39 -2.81 98.89
N SER A 91 18.81 -2.67 100.09
CA SER A 91 19.36 -3.11 101.37
C SER A 91 19.13 -4.59 101.69
N SER A 92 18.21 -5.26 100.99
CA SER A 92 17.86 -6.66 101.22
C SER A 92 19.03 -7.60 100.90
N ARG A 93 19.18 -8.67 101.70
CA ARG A 93 20.13 -9.76 101.43
C ARG A 93 19.87 -10.39 100.06
N LEU A 94 18.60 -10.43 99.62
CA LEU A 94 18.19 -10.94 98.32
C LEU A 94 18.71 -10.03 97.19
N PHE A 95 18.54 -8.71 97.29
CA PHE A 95 19.04 -7.76 96.29
C PHE A 95 20.56 -7.84 96.12
N LYS A 96 21.30 -7.86 97.24
CA LYS A 96 22.77 -7.97 97.22
C LYS A 96 23.26 -9.27 96.58
N LYS A 97 22.57 -10.39 96.84
CA LYS A 97 22.87 -11.67 96.20
C LYS A 97 22.49 -11.71 94.71
N MET A 98 21.43 -11.01 94.32
CA MET A 98 20.98 -10.96 92.93
C MET A 98 21.86 -10.08 92.04
N VAL A 99 22.30 -8.91 92.54
CA VAL A 99 23.20 -7.99 91.81
C VAL A 99 24.65 -8.47 91.80
N SER A 100 25.13 -9.15 92.85
CA SER A 100 26.52 -9.66 92.94
C SER A 100 26.75 -10.97 92.16
N GLY A 101 26.00 -11.20 91.07
CA GLY A 101 25.81 -12.48 90.38
C GLY A 101 26.97 -13.48 90.47
N LYS A 102 26.70 -14.67 91.02
CA LYS A 102 27.60 -15.83 90.87
C LYS A 102 27.67 -16.19 89.39
N LYS A 103 28.88 -16.31 88.85
CA LYS A 103 29.15 -16.60 87.42
C LYS A 103 28.42 -17.85 86.88
N ASP A 104 28.05 -18.79 87.75
CA ASP A 104 27.35 -20.03 87.36
C ASP A 104 25.90 -19.83 86.91
N HIS A 105 25.25 -18.71 87.26
CA HIS A 105 23.85 -18.45 86.91
C HIS A 105 23.64 -17.39 85.83
N ALA A 106 24.72 -16.70 85.41
CA ALA A 106 24.67 -15.69 84.37
C ALA A 106 24.27 -16.25 82.98
N THR A 107 24.42 -17.56 82.77
CA THR A 107 24.12 -18.24 81.50
C THR A 107 22.64 -18.57 81.30
N LYS A 108 21.80 -18.47 82.34
CA LYS A 108 20.38 -18.88 82.30
C LYS A 108 19.40 -17.73 82.56
N GLY A 109 19.88 -16.49 82.56
CA GLY A 109 19.05 -15.28 82.71
C GLY A 109 18.50 -15.08 84.12
N PHE A 110 17.88 -13.92 84.33
CA PHE A 110 17.48 -13.44 85.65
C PHE A 110 16.32 -14.25 86.27
N LEU A 111 15.39 -14.75 85.46
CA LEU A 111 14.27 -15.59 85.91
C LEU A 111 14.72 -16.86 86.65
N TRP A 112 15.78 -17.52 86.14
CA TRP A 112 16.33 -18.73 86.75
C TRP A 112 16.94 -18.45 88.13
N GLN A 113 17.60 -17.30 88.27
CA GLN A 113 18.27 -16.90 89.51
C GLN A 113 17.27 -16.67 90.67
N ILE A 114 16.09 -16.08 90.38
CA ILE A 114 15.03 -15.86 91.37
C ILE A 114 14.45 -17.20 91.87
N LEU A 115 14.16 -18.14 90.97
CA LEU A 115 13.53 -19.42 91.34
C LEU A 115 14.44 -20.27 92.24
N CYS A 116 15.75 -20.27 91.98
CA CYS A 116 16.72 -20.97 92.83
C CYS A 116 16.71 -20.43 94.28
N GLU A 117 16.72 -19.11 94.45
CA GLU A 117 16.73 -18.49 95.79
C GLU A 117 15.41 -18.69 96.55
N LEU A 118 14.25 -18.69 95.86
CA LEU A 118 12.96 -19.00 96.51
C LEU A 118 12.92 -20.45 97.01
N SER A 119 13.44 -21.40 96.24
CA SER A 119 13.46 -22.81 96.64
C SER A 119 14.30 -23.06 97.91
N ALA A 120 15.41 -22.33 98.08
CA ALA A 120 16.30 -22.44 99.23
C ALA A 120 15.71 -21.86 100.54
N LEU A 121 14.69 -21.01 100.45
CA LEU A 121 14.03 -20.41 101.62
C LEU A 121 13.01 -21.35 102.26
N HIS A 122 12.29 -22.14 101.44
CA HIS A 122 11.22 -23.01 101.91
C HIS A 122 11.70 -24.30 102.60
N SER A 123 12.95 -24.70 102.42
CA SER A 123 13.49 -25.94 103.00
C SER A 123 13.75 -25.89 104.52
N ASN A 124 13.64 -24.73 105.17
CA ASN A 124 14.24 -24.49 106.50
C ASN A 124 13.23 -24.24 107.66
N ALA A 125 11.93 -24.63 107.56
CA ALA A 125 10.87 -24.04 108.41
C ALA A 125 9.90 -24.98 109.20
N SER A 126 10.31 -26.11 109.83
CA SER A 126 9.35 -26.97 110.61
C SER A 126 9.93 -27.56 111.92
N ASN A 127 9.24 -27.42 113.10
CA ASN A 127 9.33 -28.27 114.33
C ASN A 127 8.28 -27.98 115.48
N GLU A 128 7.62 -29.07 115.97
CA GLU A 128 7.14 -29.58 117.32
C GLU A 128 6.30 -28.85 118.43
N THR A 129 5.51 -29.63 119.24
CA THR A 129 5.39 -29.65 120.76
C THR A 129 4.30 -30.64 121.35
N GLY A 130 4.44 -31.11 122.62
CA GLY A 130 3.60 -32.14 123.33
C GLY A 130 3.09 -31.77 124.77
N VAL A 131 2.39 -32.68 125.51
CA VAL A 131 1.69 -32.43 126.83
C VAL A 131 1.68 -33.65 127.82
N GLN A 132 1.65 -33.40 129.15
CA GLN A 132 1.49 -34.36 130.28
C GLN A 132 0.49 -33.84 131.36
N THR A 133 -0.18 -34.71 132.14
CA THR A 133 -0.97 -34.35 133.36
C THR A 133 -0.97 -35.47 134.43
N ASP A 134 -1.09 -35.10 135.72
CA ASP A 134 -0.95 -35.94 136.92
C ASP A 134 -2.25 -36.11 137.76
N LEU A 135 -2.24 -37.16 138.59
CA LEU A 135 -3.26 -37.78 139.46
C LEU A 135 -3.81 -36.94 140.64
N ILE A 136 -5.02 -37.32 141.13
CA ILE A 136 -5.50 -37.01 142.50
C ILE A 136 -5.94 -38.28 143.25
N ARG A 137 -5.61 -38.29 144.55
CA ARG A 137 -5.70 -39.35 145.55
C ARG A 137 -7.01 -39.40 146.35
N VAL A 138 -7.26 -40.63 146.83
CA VAL A 138 -8.07 -41.19 147.93
C VAL A 138 -8.04 -40.45 149.28
N ALA A 139 -9.19 -40.42 150.00
CA ALA A 139 -9.41 -40.72 151.43
C ALA A 139 -10.88 -40.35 151.80
N ALA A 140 -11.61 -40.90 152.76
CA ALA A 140 -11.30 -41.63 153.99
C ALA A 140 -12.50 -42.49 154.47
N VAL A 141 -12.16 -43.41 155.36
CA VAL A 141 -12.95 -44.39 156.15
C VAL A 141 -14.40 -44.03 156.48
N SER A 142 -15.34 -44.79 155.92
CA SER A 142 -16.77 -44.76 156.22
C SER A 142 -17.19 -46.00 157.06
N SER A 143 -18.31 -45.90 157.79
CA SER A 143 -18.86 -46.97 158.65
C SER A 143 -19.23 -48.23 157.84
N LEU A 144 -19.36 -49.41 158.44
CA LEU A 144 -19.56 -50.66 157.67
C LEU A 144 -20.80 -50.60 156.75
N ASP A 145 -21.90 -49.99 157.20
CA ASP A 145 -23.09 -49.76 156.38
C ASP A 145 -22.86 -48.72 155.27
N GLU A 146 -22.03 -47.68 155.50
CA GLU A 146 -21.60 -46.76 154.44
C GLU A 146 -20.55 -47.38 153.50
N ARG A 147 -19.77 -48.37 153.96
CA ARG A 147 -18.88 -49.16 153.10
C ARG A 147 -19.68 -50.17 152.29
N LEU A 148 -20.74 -50.76 152.84
CA LEU A 148 -21.65 -51.65 152.11
C LEU A 148 -22.52 -50.85 151.13
N ASN A 149 -23.12 -49.75 151.54
CA ASN A 149 -23.83 -48.83 150.64
C ASN A 149 -22.88 -48.20 149.63
N GLY A 150 -21.67 -47.81 150.01
CA GLY A 150 -20.67 -47.29 149.06
C GLY A 150 -20.15 -48.35 148.10
N VAL A 151 -20.12 -49.63 148.52
CA VAL A 151 -19.83 -50.78 147.65
C VAL A 151 -21.01 -51.05 146.73
N ASP A 152 -22.25 -51.04 147.22
CA ASP A 152 -23.47 -51.20 146.42
C ASP A 152 -23.67 -50.05 145.43
N ASP A 153 -23.38 -48.82 145.83
CA ASP A 153 -23.37 -47.62 144.97
C ASP A 153 -22.23 -47.70 143.96
N PHE A 154 -21.04 -48.19 144.36
CA PHE A 154 -19.92 -48.39 143.44
C PHE A 154 -20.22 -49.49 142.42
N TYR A 155 -20.81 -50.61 142.83
CA TYR A 155 -21.18 -51.70 141.92
C TYR A 155 -22.41 -51.34 141.07
N SER A 156 -23.37 -50.59 141.60
CA SER A 156 -24.50 -50.07 140.84
C SER A 156 -24.04 -49.04 139.82
N SER A 157 -23.18 -48.10 140.22
CA SER A 157 -22.56 -47.13 139.31
C SER A 157 -21.67 -47.82 138.27
N LYS A 158 -20.89 -48.83 138.65
CA LYS A 158 -20.03 -49.58 137.72
C LYS A 158 -20.85 -50.48 136.80
N LYS A 159 -21.98 -51.03 137.26
CA LYS A 159 -22.94 -51.78 136.44
C LYS A 159 -23.63 -50.85 135.45
N ASP A 160 -24.03 -49.65 135.88
CA ASP A 160 -24.62 -48.63 135.02
C ASP A 160 -23.60 -48.06 134.04
N GLU A 161 -22.35 -47.86 134.46
CA GLU A 161 -21.24 -47.45 133.61
C GLU A 161 -20.90 -48.55 132.60
N HIS A 162 -20.86 -49.82 133.02
CA HIS A 162 -20.65 -50.95 132.12
C HIS A 162 -21.84 -51.13 131.16
N PHE A 163 -23.07 -50.90 131.61
CA PHE A 163 -24.25 -50.93 130.76
C PHE A 163 -24.26 -49.77 129.77
N ARG A 164 -23.93 -48.54 130.20
CA ARG A 164 -23.77 -47.37 129.32
C ARG A 164 -22.63 -47.54 128.34
N THR A 165 -21.49 -48.07 128.77
CA THR A 165 -20.34 -48.33 127.89
C THR A 165 -20.65 -49.45 126.92
N SER A 166 -21.34 -50.51 127.35
CA SER A 166 -21.80 -51.58 126.47
C SER A 166 -22.89 -51.11 125.50
N SER A 167 -23.81 -50.24 125.94
CA SER A 167 -24.83 -49.63 125.08
C SER A 167 -24.19 -48.69 124.07
N ALA A 168 -23.31 -47.80 124.51
CA ALA A 168 -22.55 -46.89 123.65
C ALA A 168 -21.69 -47.66 122.64
N ALA A 169 -21.04 -48.76 123.03
CA ALA A 169 -20.28 -49.60 122.10
C ALA A 169 -21.17 -50.28 121.05
N VAL A 170 -22.38 -50.70 121.43
CA VAL A 170 -23.37 -51.26 120.48
C VAL A 170 -23.94 -50.17 119.56
N GLU A 171 -24.24 -48.99 120.10
CA GLU A 171 -24.68 -47.81 119.34
C GLU A 171 -23.60 -47.34 118.37
N ASP A 172 -22.34 -47.27 118.80
CA ASP A 172 -21.19 -46.95 117.94
C ASP A 172 -21.03 -47.97 116.82
N ARG A 173 -21.22 -49.25 117.14
CA ARG A 173 -21.21 -50.32 116.12
C ARG A 173 -22.37 -50.15 115.14
N LEU A 174 -23.57 -49.83 115.61
CA LEU A 174 -24.74 -49.57 114.76
C LEU A 174 -24.53 -48.34 113.86
N MET A 175 -24.00 -47.25 114.41
CA MET A 175 -23.63 -46.04 113.66
C MET A 175 -22.50 -46.31 112.66
N SER A 176 -21.54 -47.17 112.99
CA SER A 176 -20.49 -47.58 112.06
C SER A 176 -21.06 -48.38 110.88
N PHE A 177 -22.01 -49.28 111.13
CA PHE A 177 -22.70 -50.03 110.07
C PHE A 177 -23.57 -49.10 109.22
N GLN A 178 -24.29 -48.16 109.82
CA GLN A 178 -25.05 -47.16 109.09
C GLN A 178 -24.13 -46.32 108.19
N ARG A 179 -23.01 -45.82 108.72
CA ARG A 179 -22.02 -45.07 107.92
C ARG A 179 -21.46 -45.90 106.78
N GLN A 180 -21.11 -47.17 107.01
CA GLN A 180 -20.62 -48.06 105.97
C GLN A 180 -21.67 -48.34 104.88
N LEU A 181 -22.95 -48.52 105.26
CA LEU A 181 -24.03 -48.67 104.30
C LEU A 181 -24.24 -47.39 103.49
N GLU A 182 -24.33 -46.24 104.15
CA GLU A 182 -24.43 -44.94 103.48
C GLU A 182 -23.25 -44.67 102.55
N GLU A 183 -22.03 -45.04 102.96
CA GLU A 183 -20.83 -44.90 102.15
C GLU A 183 -20.90 -45.80 100.92
N ARG A 184 -21.30 -47.07 101.07
CA ARG A 184 -21.54 -47.99 99.94
C ARG A 184 -22.60 -47.46 98.98
N TYR A 185 -23.74 -47.00 99.50
CA TYR A 185 -24.77 -46.38 98.66
C TYR A 185 -24.26 -45.14 97.94
N ARG A 186 -23.48 -44.29 98.61
CA ARG A 186 -22.86 -43.11 97.99
C ARG A 186 -21.84 -43.51 96.92
N THR A 187 -21.05 -44.56 97.12
CA THR A 187 -20.09 -45.04 96.12
C THR A 187 -20.81 -45.63 94.91
N ASP A 188 -21.85 -46.43 95.14
CA ASP A 188 -22.64 -47.04 94.07
C ASP A 188 -23.35 -45.97 93.25
N LEU A 189 -23.97 -44.98 93.91
CA LEU A 189 -24.60 -43.84 93.24
C LEU A 189 -23.59 -43.01 92.44
N LYS A 190 -22.39 -42.75 92.99
CA LYS A 190 -21.33 -42.04 92.26
C LYS A 190 -20.88 -42.82 91.02
N LEU A 191 -20.77 -44.15 91.13
CA LEU A 191 -20.38 -45.02 90.03
C LEU A 191 -21.47 -45.04 88.94
N GLU A 192 -22.74 -45.16 89.31
CA GLU A 192 -23.86 -45.10 88.36
C GLU A 192 -23.93 -43.73 87.67
N LEU A 193 -23.81 -42.63 88.42
CA LEU A 193 -23.77 -41.29 87.84
C LEU A 193 -22.58 -41.09 86.90
N ALA A 194 -21.41 -41.64 87.23
CA ALA A 194 -20.25 -41.60 86.35
C ALA A 194 -20.51 -42.36 85.05
N ARG A 195 -21.04 -43.59 85.14
CA ARG A 195 -21.42 -44.39 83.95
C ARG A 195 -22.44 -43.69 83.07
N MET A 196 -23.48 -43.08 83.68
CA MET A 196 -24.49 -42.33 82.94
C MET A 196 -23.90 -41.10 82.25
N LYS A 197 -23.01 -40.37 82.92
CA LYS A 197 -22.31 -39.23 82.32
C LYS A 197 -21.40 -39.67 81.17
N ASP A 198 -20.64 -40.74 81.34
CA ASP A 198 -19.74 -41.27 80.32
C ASP A 198 -20.52 -41.73 79.08
N ASN A 199 -21.65 -42.40 79.28
CA ASN A 199 -22.55 -42.80 78.20
C ASN A 199 -23.16 -41.60 77.48
N GLU A 200 -23.59 -40.57 78.21
CA GLU A 200 -24.15 -39.35 77.61
C GLU A 200 -23.09 -38.57 76.83
N ILE A 201 -21.88 -38.43 77.38
CA ILE A 201 -20.74 -37.81 76.69
C ILE A 201 -20.39 -38.60 75.43
N ALA A 202 -20.37 -39.93 75.50
CA ALA A 202 -20.12 -40.78 74.33
C ALA A 202 -21.23 -40.61 73.27
N ARG A 203 -22.50 -40.52 73.68
CA ARG A 203 -23.63 -40.27 72.78
C ARG A 203 -23.50 -38.92 72.08
N ILE A 204 -23.30 -37.84 72.84
CA ILE A 204 -23.14 -36.48 72.29
C ILE A 204 -21.98 -36.42 71.30
N LYS A 205 -20.82 -37.02 71.66
CA LYS A 205 -19.65 -37.07 70.76
C LYS A 205 -19.95 -37.82 69.45
N MET A 206 -20.70 -38.91 69.53
CA MET A 206 -21.09 -39.68 68.35
C MET A 206 -22.07 -38.88 67.47
N GLU A 207 -23.07 -38.24 68.08
CA GLU A 207 -24.03 -37.39 67.37
C GLU A 207 -23.33 -36.20 66.69
N GLU A 208 -22.43 -35.50 67.39
CA GLU A 208 -21.64 -34.38 66.84
C GLU A 208 -20.70 -34.83 65.70
N LYS A 209 -20.11 -36.02 65.82
CA LYS A 209 -19.31 -36.61 64.75
C LYS A 209 -20.18 -36.96 63.54
N GLU A 210 -21.40 -37.44 63.75
CA GLU A 210 -22.33 -37.72 62.66
C GLU A 210 -22.86 -36.45 61.99
N THR A 211 -23.17 -35.40 62.74
CA THR A 211 -23.62 -34.11 62.17
C THR A 211 -22.51 -33.48 61.36
N SER A 212 -21.30 -33.37 61.91
CA SER A 212 -20.13 -32.85 61.18
C SER A 212 -19.82 -33.67 59.93
N ARG A 213 -19.94 -35.01 59.98
CA ARG A 213 -19.78 -35.86 58.78
C ARG A 213 -20.85 -35.54 57.73
N ARG A 214 -22.11 -35.41 58.14
CA ARG A 214 -23.23 -35.08 57.22
C ARG A 214 -23.03 -33.70 56.58
N GLU A 215 -22.62 -32.70 57.35
CA GLU A 215 -22.32 -31.35 56.85
C GLU A 215 -21.16 -31.35 55.85
N LEU A 216 -20.07 -32.08 56.15
CA LEU A 216 -18.95 -32.24 55.22
C LEU A 216 -19.36 -32.95 53.92
N GLU A 217 -20.20 -33.99 54.01
CA GLU A 217 -20.74 -34.67 52.82
C GLU A 217 -21.64 -33.74 51.99
N GLN A 218 -22.48 -32.92 52.64
CA GLN A 218 -23.32 -31.94 51.94
C GLN A 218 -22.48 -30.86 51.24
N LEU A 219 -21.48 -30.30 51.93
CA LEU A 219 -20.57 -29.31 51.34
C LEU A 219 -19.80 -29.88 50.15
N ARG A 220 -19.36 -31.14 50.23
CA ARG A 220 -18.71 -31.82 49.10
C ARG A 220 -19.65 -31.97 47.90
N ARG A 221 -20.89 -32.45 48.12
CA ARG A 221 -21.89 -32.60 47.05
C ARG A 221 -22.24 -31.26 46.40
N GLU A 222 -22.40 -30.21 47.21
CA GLU A 222 -22.69 -28.87 46.69
C GLU A 222 -21.51 -28.33 45.87
N LEU A 223 -20.29 -28.52 46.35
CA LEU A 223 -19.09 -28.13 45.62
C LEU A 223 -18.95 -28.90 44.29
N GLU A 224 -19.17 -30.22 44.30
CA GLU A 224 -19.19 -31.05 43.09
C GLU A 224 -20.25 -30.59 42.09
N ARG A 225 -21.46 -30.27 42.56
CA ARG A 225 -22.55 -29.73 41.73
C ARG A 225 -22.17 -28.37 41.14
N GLN A 226 -21.55 -27.49 41.91
CA GLN A 226 -21.08 -26.18 41.43
C GLN A 226 -19.95 -26.33 40.40
N PHE A 227 -19.05 -27.29 40.59
CA PHE A 227 -18.02 -27.58 39.60
C PHE A 227 -18.60 -28.17 38.32
N GLN A 228 -19.52 -29.14 38.41
CA GLN A 228 -20.19 -29.73 37.26
C GLN A 228 -20.94 -28.66 36.46
N THR A 229 -21.78 -27.86 37.11
CA THR A 229 -22.52 -26.78 36.43
C THR A 229 -21.62 -25.76 35.76
N LYS A 230 -20.50 -25.37 36.40
CA LYS A 230 -19.50 -24.48 35.78
C LYS A 230 -18.81 -25.14 34.60
N ASN A 231 -18.44 -26.41 34.73
CA ASN A 231 -17.78 -27.17 33.67
C ASN A 231 -18.71 -27.33 32.45
N ASP A 232 -19.97 -27.70 32.67
CA ASP A 232 -20.98 -27.84 31.61
C ASP A 232 -21.23 -26.48 30.92
N ALA A 233 -21.30 -25.39 31.68
CA ALA A 233 -21.44 -24.05 31.12
C ALA A 233 -20.22 -23.63 30.29
N LEU A 234 -19.00 -24.01 30.68
CA LEU A 234 -17.78 -23.76 29.91
C LEU A 234 -17.73 -24.61 28.64
N LEU A 235 -18.03 -25.90 28.74
CA LEU A 235 -18.09 -26.80 27.59
C LEU A 235 -19.14 -26.35 26.57
N LEU A 236 -20.32 -25.90 27.02
CA LEU A 236 -21.34 -25.36 26.15
C LEU A 236 -20.87 -24.08 25.45
N LYS A 237 -20.19 -23.17 26.18
CA LYS A 237 -19.62 -21.97 25.58
C LYS A 237 -18.55 -22.30 24.55
N GLU A 238 -17.62 -23.20 24.88
CA GLU A 238 -16.57 -23.66 23.98
C GLU A 238 -17.18 -24.24 22.69
N ARG A 239 -18.15 -25.16 22.85
CA ARG A 239 -18.88 -25.74 21.73
C ARG A 239 -19.54 -24.68 20.85
N ASN A 240 -20.30 -23.75 21.44
CA ASN A 240 -20.98 -22.69 20.69
C ASN A 240 -19.97 -21.79 19.95
N THR A 241 -18.84 -21.45 20.58
CA THR A 241 -17.79 -20.66 19.92
C THR A 241 -17.13 -21.43 18.79
N MET A 242 -16.91 -22.73 18.96
CA MET A 242 -16.31 -23.59 17.95
C MET A 242 -17.25 -23.79 16.76
N GLU A 243 -18.54 -24.01 17.01
CA GLU A 243 -19.58 -24.08 15.96
C GLU A 243 -19.68 -22.77 15.18
N ARG A 244 -19.61 -21.61 15.86
CA ARG A 244 -19.59 -20.31 15.18
C ARG A 244 -18.37 -20.14 14.28
N ILE A 245 -17.18 -20.47 14.78
CA ILE A 245 -15.93 -20.39 14.02
C ILE A 245 -15.98 -21.33 12.82
N GLN A 246 -16.46 -22.56 12.99
CA GLN A 246 -16.62 -23.51 11.89
C GLN A 246 -17.62 -22.99 10.85
N ALA A 247 -18.75 -22.42 11.27
CA ALA A 247 -19.73 -21.83 10.36
C ALA A 247 -19.11 -20.67 9.55
N GLU A 248 -18.40 -19.75 10.21
CA GLU A 248 -17.68 -18.65 9.55
C GLU A 248 -16.63 -19.18 8.56
N GLN A 249 -15.84 -20.19 8.94
CA GLN A 249 -14.88 -20.84 8.06
C GLN A 249 -15.57 -21.44 6.82
N THR A 250 -16.66 -22.18 7.00
CA THR A 250 -17.38 -22.75 5.85
C THR A 250 -17.98 -21.69 4.92
N MET A 251 -18.41 -20.55 5.46
CA MET A 251 -18.89 -19.42 4.66
C MET A 251 -17.74 -18.78 3.88
N HIS A 252 -16.60 -18.52 4.52
CA HIS A 252 -15.42 -17.99 3.85
C HIS A 252 -14.87 -18.94 2.78
N ASP A 253 -14.84 -20.25 3.03
CA ASP A 253 -14.42 -21.24 2.04
C ASP A 253 -15.35 -21.24 0.82
N ARG A 254 -16.66 -21.10 1.03
CA ARG A 254 -17.64 -20.95 -0.06
C ARG A 254 -17.43 -19.65 -0.82
N GLU A 255 -17.23 -18.53 -0.14
CA GLU A 255 -16.96 -17.23 -0.75
C GLU A 255 -15.69 -17.28 -1.61
N ILE A 256 -14.58 -17.78 -1.06
CA ILE A 256 -13.31 -17.95 -1.78
C ILE A 256 -13.52 -18.86 -3.00
N TYR A 257 -14.25 -19.96 -2.85
CA TYR A 257 -14.55 -20.86 -3.96
C TYR A 257 -15.34 -20.14 -5.07
N THR A 258 -16.39 -19.39 -4.71
CA THR A 258 -17.19 -18.64 -5.70
C THR A 258 -16.38 -17.53 -6.38
N GLN A 259 -15.56 -16.79 -5.64
CA GLN A 259 -14.66 -15.78 -6.20
C GLN A 259 -13.65 -16.41 -7.15
N ARG A 260 -13.05 -17.54 -6.76
CA ARG A 260 -12.13 -18.29 -7.61
C ARG A 260 -12.81 -18.77 -8.89
N GLN A 261 -14.04 -19.27 -8.80
CA GLN A 261 -14.79 -19.71 -9.99
C GLN A 261 -15.10 -18.55 -10.93
N SER A 262 -15.55 -17.40 -10.38
CA SER A 262 -15.77 -16.18 -11.18
C SER A 262 -14.51 -15.73 -11.91
N LEU A 263 -13.36 -15.73 -11.23
CA LEU A 263 -12.07 -15.38 -11.85
C LEU A 263 -11.66 -16.36 -12.94
N LEU A 264 -11.92 -17.67 -12.76
CA LEU A 264 -11.65 -18.67 -13.79
C LEU A 264 -12.54 -18.45 -15.03
N ASP A 265 -13.81 -18.12 -14.82
CA ASP A 265 -14.75 -17.82 -15.91
C ASP A 265 -14.33 -16.53 -16.65
N GLU A 266 -13.92 -15.48 -15.94
CA GLU A 266 -13.36 -14.25 -16.51
C GLU A 266 -12.09 -14.51 -17.32
N ILE A 267 -11.17 -15.35 -16.81
CA ILE A 267 -9.97 -15.76 -17.54
C ILE A 267 -10.34 -16.51 -18.82
N GLU A 268 -11.36 -17.38 -18.80
CA GLU A 268 -11.81 -18.10 -19.98
C GLU A 268 -12.41 -17.15 -21.03
N ILE A 269 -13.21 -16.17 -20.60
CA ILE A 269 -13.74 -15.12 -21.48
C ILE A 269 -12.60 -14.31 -22.11
N LEU A 270 -11.61 -13.91 -21.32
CA LEU A 270 -10.45 -13.17 -21.82
C LEU A 270 -9.64 -13.99 -22.84
N ARG A 271 -9.42 -15.29 -22.57
CA ARG A 271 -8.75 -16.19 -23.52
C ARG A 271 -9.52 -16.33 -24.84
N LYS A 272 -10.86 -16.44 -24.79
CA LYS A 272 -11.70 -16.50 -25.99
C LYS A 272 -11.58 -15.21 -26.81
N ARG A 273 -11.63 -14.06 -26.13
CA ARG A 273 -11.47 -12.73 -26.77
C ARG A 273 -10.08 -12.54 -27.36
N GLU A 274 -9.02 -12.93 -26.64
CA GLU A 274 -7.65 -12.89 -27.15
C GLU A 274 -7.48 -13.76 -28.40
N ALA A 275 -8.06 -14.97 -28.40
CA ALA A 275 -8.04 -15.85 -29.57
C ALA A 275 -8.82 -15.29 -30.76
N GLU A 276 -9.91 -14.55 -30.52
CA GLU A 276 -10.67 -13.85 -31.55
C GLU A 276 -9.89 -12.68 -32.15
N ILE A 277 -9.34 -11.81 -31.30
CA ILE A 277 -8.48 -10.68 -31.73
C ILE A 277 -7.30 -11.19 -32.55
N LYS A 278 -6.65 -12.28 -32.11
CA LYS A 278 -5.53 -12.88 -32.87
C LYS A 278 -5.96 -13.39 -34.25
N ARG A 279 -7.14 -14.03 -34.33
CA ARG A 279 -7.70 -14.46 -35.62
C ARG A 279 -8.02 -13.28 -36.53
N GLU A 280 -8.59 -12.22 -35.98
CA GLU A 280 -8.92 -10.99 -36.70
C GLU A 280 -7.64 -10.28 -37.19
N ASP A 281 -6.62 -10.18 -36.35
CA ASP A 281 -5.31 -9.61 -36.72
C ASP A 281 -4.64 -10.41 -37.83
N GLU A 282 -4.66 -11.74 -37.77
CA GLU A 282 -4.17 -12.61 -38.85
C GLU A 282 -4.94 -12.40 -40.16
N THR A 283 -6.27 -12.23 -40.12
CA THR A 283 -7.07 -11.95 -41.33
C THR A 283 -6.79 -10.56 -41.88
N ASN A 284 -6.72 -9.54 -41.02
CA ASN A 284 -6.43 -8.16 -41.40
C ASN A 284 -5.02 -8.05 -41.98
N HIS A 285 -4.04 -8.76 -41.41
CA HIS A 285 -2.68 -8.81 -41.93
C HIS A 285 -2.63 -9.43 -43.33
N ARG A 286 -3.36 -10.54 -43.56
CA ARG A 286 -3.47 -11.17 -44.88
C ARG A 286 -4.13 -10.23 -45.90
N GLU A 287 -5.21 -9.53 -45.50
CA GLU A 287 -5.91 -8.57 -46.36
C GLU A 287 -5.02 -7.35 -46.69
N ALA A 288 -4.32 -6.81 -45.69
CA ALA A 288 -3.38 -5.71 -45.86
C ALA A 288 -2.28 -6.08 -46.86
N LYS A 289 -1.70 -7.28 -46.73
CA LYS A 289 -0.68 -7.78 -47.66
C LYS A 289 -1.21 -7.93 -49.09
N LEU A 290 -2.40 -8.50 -49.25
CA LEU A 290 -3.03 -8.64 -50.57
C LEU A 290 -3.32 -7.27 -51.21
N ASN A 291 -3.78 -6.30 -50.41
CA ASN A 291 -3.98 -4.93 -50.85
C ASN A 291 -2.67 -4.25 -51.23
N GLU A 292 -1.60 -4.44 -50.45
CA GLU A 292 -0.26 -3.92 -50.75
C GLU A 292 0.25 -4.48 -52.09
N ASP A 293 0.15 -5.80 -52.31
CA ASP A 293 0.55 -6.44 -53.57
C ASP A 293 -0.30 -5.94 -54.76
N ARG A 294 -1.60 -5.72 -54.55
CA ARG A 294 -2.50 -5.12 -55.56
C ARG A 294 -2.13 -3.67 -55.89
N VAL A 295 -1.68 -2.89 -54.91
CA VAL A 295 -1.21 -1.52 -55.15
C VAL A 295 0.13 -1.55 -55.88
N LYS A 296 1.08 -2.39 -55.45
CA LYS A 296 2.39 -2.56 -56.12
C LYS A 296 2.25 -2.92 -57.59
N THR A 297 1.41 -3.91 -57.91
CA THR A 297 1.17 -4.31 -59.32
C THR A 297 0.57 -3.17 -60.15
N LYS A 298 -0.35 -2.37 -59.59
CA LYS A 298 -0.88 -1.18 -60.25
C LYS A 298 0.19 -0.11 -60.44
N GLU A 299 1.00 0.15 -59.42
CA GLU A 299 2.12 1.10 -59.50
C GLU A 299 3.14 0.68 -60.56
N GLU A 300 3.54 -0.59 -60.60
CA GLU A 300 4.45 -1.11 -61.63
C GLU A 300 3.85 -0.96 -63.03
N GLY A 301 2.55 -1.24 -63.21
CA GLY A 301 1.85 -1.02 -64.46
C GLY A 301 1.81 0.46 -64.89
N ILE A 302 1.61 1.38 -63.94
CA ILE A 302 1.66 2.82 -64.21
C ILE A 302 3.09 3.25 -64.56
N ARG A 303 4.10 2.80 -63.79
CA ARG A 303 5.51 3.10 -64.06
C ARG A 303 5.92 2.62 -65.46
N HIS A 304 5.49 1.44 -65.89
CA HIS A 304 5.76 0.94 -67.24
C HIS A 304 5.14 1.85 -68.31
N ARG A 305 3.85 2.21 -68.16
CA ARG A 305 3.18 3.13 -69.09
C ARG A 305 3.82 4.50 -69.13
N GLU A 306 4.20 5.05 -67.97
CA GLU A 306 4.93 6.32 -67.90
C GLU A 306 6.26 6.24 -68.65
N GLN A 307 7.00 5.13 -68.53
CA GLN A 307 8.24 4.92 -69.28
C GLN A 307 7.99 4.81 -70.78
N GLU A 308 6.93 4.12 -71.21
CA GLU A 308 6.54 4.03 -72.62
C GLU A 308 6.15 5.39 -73.19
N VAL A 309 5.32 6.16 -72.48
CA VAL A 309 4.92 7.51 -72.87
C VAL A 309 6.15 8.41 -72.97
N ARG A 310 7.04 8.39 -71.98
CA ARG A 310 8.30 9.16 -72.04
C ARG A 310 9.16 8.79 -73.24
N LYS A 311 9.29 7.50 -73.57
CA LYS A 311 10.02 7.05 -74.77
C LYS A 311 9.36 7.62 -76.03
N MET A 312 8.04 7.52 -76.13
CA MET A 312 7.27 8.06 -77.26
C MET A 312 7.42 9.59 -77.37
N GLU A 313 7.36 10.32 -76.25
CA GLU A 313 7.59 11.77 -76.21
C GLU A 313 8.98 12.14 -76.74
N VAL A 314 10.03 11.45 -76.28
CA VAL A 314 11.41 11.64 -76.76
C VAL A 314 11.53 11.34 -78.25
N GLU A 315 10.91 10.26 -78.73
CA GLU A 315 10.89 9.92 -80.16
C GLU A 315 10.15 10.95 -81.00
N HIS A 316 9.02 11.48 -80.50
CA HIS A 316 8.27 12.53 -81.18
C HIS A 316 9.03 13.86 -81.18
N GLU A 317 9.67 14.23 -80.08
CA GLU A 317 10.52 15.42 -79.98
C GLU A 317 11.72 15.32 -80.94
N GLN A 318 12.38 14.15 -80.99
CA GLN A 318 13.47 13.92 -81.93
C GLN A 318 13.00 13.95 -83.39
N ARG A 319 11.83 13.36 -83.70
CA ARG A 319 11.22 13.44 -85.03
C ARG A 319 10.93 14.89 -85.43
N LEU A 320 10.30 15.65 -84.54
CA LEU A 320 10.01 17.08 -84.78
C LEU A 320 11.30 17.88 -84.99
N LYS A 321 12.34 17.62 -84.19
CA LYS A 321 13.65 18.25 -84.35
C LYS A 321 14.27 17.91 -85.70
N ASN A 322 14.19 16.65 -86.14
CA ASN A 322 14.68 16.21 -87.43
C ASN A 322 13.91 16.83 -88.60
N GLU A 323 12.59 16.96 -88.50
CA GLU A 323 11.78 17.67 -89.50
C GLU A 323 12.12 19.16 -89.52
N MET A 324 12.35 19.77 -88.37
CA MET A 324 12.78 21.16 -88.29
C MET A 324 14.15 21.41 -88.91
N THR A 325 15.11 20.53 -88.67
CA THR A 325 16.42 20.64 -89.32
C THR A 325 16.33 20.40 -90.82
N LYS A 326 15.54 19.43 -91.28
CA LYS A 326 15.27 19.22 -92.71
C LYS A 326 14.66 20.46 -93.36
N PHE A 327 13.59 21.02 -92.79
CA PHE A 327 12.95 22.22 -93.32
C PHE A 327 13.93 23.41 -93.37
N LYS A 328 14.73 23.64 -92.33
CA LYS A 328 15.78 24.68 -92.31
C LYS A 328 16.80 24.48 -93.43
N VAL A 329 17.26 23.25 -93.64
CA VAL A 329 18.22 22.92 -94.71
C VAL A 329 17.60 23.09 -96.09
N GLU A 330 16.36 22.64 -96.29
CA GLU A 330 15.63 22.81 -97.55
C GLU A 330 15.39 24.28 -97.88
N GLU A 331 15.02 25.09 -96.88
CA GLU A 331 14.83 26.52 -97.04
C GLU A 331 16.16 27.21 -97.36
N GLN A 332 17.22 26.89 -96.63
CA GLN A 332 18.57 27.37 -96.91
C GLN A 332 19.06 26.95 -98.31
N ALA A 333 18.78 25.72 -98.75
CA ALA A 333 19.09 25.25 -100.09
C ALA A 333 18.33 26.04 -101.17
N LYS A 334 17.03 26.31 -100.97
CA LYS A 334 16.24 27.18 -101.87
C LYS A 334 16.80 28.61 -101.91
N TYR A 335 17.24 29.15 -100.78
CA TYR A 335 17.90 30.46 -100.73
C TYR A 335 19.24 30.46 -101.48
N MET A 336 20.08 29.44 -101.30
CA MET A 336 21.34 29.29 -102.04
C MET A 336 21.10 29.13 -103.54
N GLU A 337 20.12 28.33 -103.96
CA GLU A 337 19.75 28.15 -105.36
C GLU A 337 19.25 29.47 -105.98
N ARG A 338 18.41 30.22 -105.26
CA ARG A 338 17.99 31.57 -105.70
C ARG A 338 19.17 32.53 -105.82
N ALA A 339 20.08 32.54 -104.84
CA ALA A 339 21.27 33.38 -104.84
C ALA A 339 22.19 33.03 -106.03
N GLN A 340 22.45 31.75 -106.26
CA GLN A 340 23.25 31.25 -107.38
C GLN A 340 22.59 31.61 -108.73
N ASN A 341 21.27 31.48 -108.85
CA ASN A 341 20.55 31.88 -110.06
C ASN A 341 20.64 33.40 -110.31
N ILE A 342 20.61 34.22 -109.26
CA ILE A 342 20.83 35.67 -109.37
C ILE A 342 22.27 35.94 -109.80
N GLU A 343 23.27 35.28 -109.20
CA GLU A 343 24.68 35.43 -109.57
C GLU A 343 24.94 35.06 -111.04
N ILE A 344 24.34 33.96 -111.53
CA ILE A 344 24.43 33.58 -112.94
C ILE A 344 23.78 34.64 -113.84
N ARG A 345 22.63 35.21 -113.44
CA ARG A 345 21.97 36.29 -114.20
C ARG A 345 22.82 37.57 -114.19
N GLU A 346 23.40 37.94 -113.04
CA GLU A 346 24.28 39.09 -112.92
C GLU A 346 25.54 38.93 -113.78
N ALA A 347 26.13 37.73 -113.83
CA ALA A 347 27.26 37.43 -114.71
C ALA A 347 26.87 37.56 -116.19
N ARG A 348 25.69 37.05 -116.59
CA ARG A 348 25.17 37.22 -117.95
C ARG A 348 24.93 38.69 -118.31
N VAL A 349 24.34 39.46 -117.41
CA VAL A 349 24.12 40.90 -117.59
C VAL A 349 25.46 41.62 -117.73
N LYS A 350 26.46 41.30 -116.91
CA LYS A 350 27.81 41.88 -117.04
C LYS A 350 28.47 41.52 -118.38
N ASP A 351 28.30 40.31 -118.88
CA ASP A 351 28.82 39.91 -120.20
C ASP A 351 28.08 40.62 -121.34
N GLU A 352 26.75 40.78 -121.24
CA GLU A 352 25.97 41.58 -122.18
C GLU A 352 26.38 43.07 -122.13
N GLU A 353 26.59 43.64 -120.95
CA GLU A 353 27.13 45.00 -120.77
C GLU A 353 28.51 45.16 -121.41
N ARG A 354 29.38 44.15 -121.32
CA ARG A 354 30.68 44.14 -122.04
C ARG A 354 30.47 44.12 -123.55
N ARG A 355 29.61 43.23 -124.05
CA ARG A 355 29.30 43.15 -125.50
C ARG A 355 28.75 44.47 -126.03
N VAL A 356 27.81 45.08 -125.32
CA VAL A 356 27.24 46.38 -125.68
C VAL A 356 28.31 47.48 -125.64
N ARG A 357 29.26 47.42 -124.70
CA ARG A 357 30.39 48.34 -124.65
C ARG A 357 31.31 48.17 -125.86
N ASP A 358 31.67 46.94 -126.20
CA ASP A 358 32.50 46.64 -127.39
C ASP A 358 31.79 47.07 -128.68
N GLU A 359 30.49 46.86 -128.80
CA GLU A 359 29.68 47.36 -129.92
C GLU A 359 29.65 48.88 -129.97
N LYS A 360 29.51 49.54 -128.81
CA LYS A 360 29.56 51.00 -128.70
C LYS A 360 30.92 51.55 -129.13
N ASP A 361 32.02 50.89 -128.74
CA ASP A 361 33.37 51.27 -129.13
C ASP A 361 33.59 51.08 -130.65
N LYS A 362 33.09 49.98 -131.23
CA LYS A 362 33.09 49.79 -132.70
C LYS A 362 32.26 50.84 -133.43
N ILE A 363 31.07 51.20 -132.91
CA ILE A 363 30.24 52.27 -133.48
C ILE A 363 30.99 53.61 -133.39
N GLN A 364 31.70 53.84 -132.30
CA GLN A 364 32.50 55.04 -132.11
C GLN A 364 33.67 55.08 -133.12
N GLU A 365 34.35 53.96 -133.34
CA GLU A 365 35.40 53.82 -134.35
C GLU A 365 34.87 54.05 -135.78
N ILE A 366 33.69 53.50 -136.11
CA ILE A 366 33.01 53.78 -137.40
C ILE A 366 32.64 55.25 -137.52
N LYS A 367 32.16 55.89 -136.45
CA LYS A 367 31.89 57.34 -136.45
C LYS A 367 33.15 58.16 -136.68
N ASP A 368 34.28 57.76 -136.11
CA ASP A 368 35.56 58.45 -136.28
C ASP A 368 36.08 58.27 -137.70
N GLN A 369 35.99 57.07 -138.29
CA GLN A 369 36.28 56.84 -139.70
C GLN A 369 35.35 57.64 -140.64
N LEU A 370 34.08 57.80 -140.29
CA LEU A 370 33.13 58.61 -141.05
C LEU A 370 33.50 60.10 -140.96
N ARG A 371 33.94 60.59 -139.79
CA ARG A 371 34.44 61.95 -139.60
C ARG A 371 35.67 62.20 -140.48
N ASP A 372 36.64 61.28 -140.50
CA ASP A 372 37.84 61.40 -141.34
C ASP A 372 37.52 61.41 -142.83
N LYS A 373 36.60 60.55 -143.29
CA LYS A 373 36.14 60.58 -144.69
C LYS A 373 35.38 61.84 -145.05
N THR A 374 34.62 62.40 -144.12
CA THR A 374 33.90 63.67 -144.32
C THR A 374 34.88 64.84 -144.47
N LEU A 375 35.96 64.86 -143.68
CA LEU A 375 37.05 65.83 -143.84
C LEU A 375 37.77 65.69 -145.19
N ARG A 376 37.98 64.46 -145.66
CA ARG A 376 38.59 64.15 -146.97
C ARG A 376 37.73 64.63 -148.16
N VAL A 377 36.41 64.53 -148.05
CA VAL A 377 35.47 65.02 -149.08
C VAL A 377 35.49 66.54 -149.14
N ASN A 378 35.48 67.22 -147.98
CA ASN A 378 35.56 68.67 -147.91
C ASN A 378 36.87 69.24 -148.52
N GLU A 379 37.99 68.51 -148.44
CA GLU A 379 39.25 68.93 -149.09
C GLU A 379 39.25 68.79 -150.62
N LEU A 380 38.47 67.85 -151.17
CA LEU A 380 38.38 67.62 -152.62
C LEU A 380 37.44 68.60 -153.31
N GLU A 381 36.36 69.02 -152.63
CA GLU A 381 35.42 70.04 -153.15
C GLU A 381 36.07 71.44 -153.33
N VAL A 382 37.12 71.76 -152.56
CA VAL A 382 37.83 73.05 -152.66
C VAL A 382 38.78 73.11 -153.87
N LYS A 383 39.18 71.97 -154.45
CA LYS A 383 40.17 71.91 -155.54
C LYS A 383 39.58 71.99 -156.96
N GLU A 384 38.28 71.73 -157.16
CA GLU A 384 37.67 71.71 -158.51
C GLU A 384 36.97 73.02 -158.94
N MET A 385 36.83 74.02 -158.07
CA MET A 385 36.06 75.24 -158.36
C MET A 385 36.92 76.47 -158.75
N LYS A 386 37.79 76.39 -159.79
CA LYS A 386 38.46 77.63 -160.28
C LYS A 386 39.06 77.75 -161.70
N ASN A 387 38.71 76.95 -162.73
CA ASN A 387 39.15 77.28 -164.13
C ASN A 387 38.13 76.99 -165.26
N LEU A 388 37.64 78.10 -165.87
CA LEU A 388 37.06 78.34 -167.23
C LEU A 388 35.64 77.80 -167.51
N LYS A 389 34.56 78.52 -167.92
CA LYS A 389 34.18 79.78 -168.65
C LYS A 389 33.39 79.46 -169.95
N VAL A 390 32.09 79.84 -169.94
CA VAL A 390 31.29 80.51 -171.02
C VAL A 390 30.38 79.67 -171.97
N ASN A 391 29.07 79.94 -171.82
CA ASN A 391 27.90 80.03 -172.74
C ASN A 391 27.23 78.80 -173.40
N ASP A 392 25.96 78.51 -173.02
CA ASP A 392 24.70 78.87 -173.75
C ASP A 392 23.46 78.32 -172.98
N ILE A 393 22.48 79.14 -172.54
CA ILE A 393 21.16 79.51 -173.14
C ILE A 393 19.95 78.63 -172.68
N PHE A 394 19.07 79.32 -171.93
CA PHE A 394 17.58 79.21 -171.75
C PHE A 394 16.92 78.49 -170.53
N PRO A 395 15.76 79.01 -170.03
CA PRO A 395 15.40 79.05 -168.60
C PRO A 395 14.02 78.45 -168.23
N PHE A 396 13.74 78.20 -166.93
CA PHE A 396 12.46 78.55 -166.27
C PHE A 396 12.49 78.35 -164.72
N PRO A 397 11.65 79.06 -163.92
CA PRO A 397 11.78 79.20 -162.47
C PRO A 397 10.61 78.66 -161.60
N HIS A 398 10.88 78.59 -160.28
CA HIS A 398 10.00 78.73 -159.08
C HIS A 398 8.63 78.02 -158.99
N SER A 399 8.48 77.04 -158.08
CA SER A 399 7.42 77.03 -157.04
C SER A 399 7.56 75.87 -156.01
N CYS A 400 7.22 76.19 -154.75
CA CYS A 400 6.60 75.35 -153.71
C CYS A 400 7.34 74.08 -153.21
N MET A 401 7.83 73.99 -151.97
CA MET A 401 7.07 73.92 -150.69
C MET A 401 6.09 72.73 -150.62
N ARG A 402 6.48 71.68 -149.85
CA ARG A 402 5.71 70.54 -149.25
C ARG A 402 6.57 69.26 -149.33
N ASN A 403 7.21 68.78 -148.28
CA ASN A 403 6.56 67.90 -147.29
C ASN A 403 7.45 67.70 -146.05
N ALA A 404 7.42 68.67 -145.14
CA ALA A 404 7.89 68.57 -143.76
C ALA A 404 6.82 67.99 -142.80
N ILE A 405 5.84 67.22 -143.32
CA ILE A 405 4.69 66.72 -142.56
C ILE A 405 4.55 65.22 -142.83
N LYS A 406 5.39 64.43 -142.17
CA LYS A 406 5.18 62.97 -141.98
C LYS A 406 5.99 62.40 -140.80
N ILE A 407 6.98 63.15 -140.30
CA ILE A 407 7.77 62.81 -139.13
C ILE A 407 7.05 63.15 -137.81
N CYS A 408 6.08 64.07 -137.81
CA CYS A 408 5.31 64.42 -136.60
C CYS A 408 4.09 63.53 -136.30
N GLN A 409 3.69 62.60 -137.17
CA GLN A 409 2.53 61.71 -136.92
C GLN A 409 2.89 60.40 -136.20
N LEU A 410 4.18 60.16 -135.94
CA LEU A 410 4.66 59.01 -135.16
C LEU A 410 4.97 59.38 -133.70
N GLN A 411 5.01 60.67 -133.35
CA GLN A 411 5.14 61.14 -131.97
C GLN A 411 3.77 61.16 -131.25
N ASP A 412 2.67 61.50 -131.93
CA ASP A 412 1.31 61.49 -131.33
C ASP A 412 0.79 60.08 -130.98
N LYS A 413 1.25 59.03 -131.69
CA LYS A 413 0.90 57.63 -131.34
C LYS A 413 1.65 57.11 -130.11
N ASN A 414 2.79 57.73 -129.75
CA ASN A 414 3.61 57.33 -128.62
C ASN A 414 3.16 57.98 -127.29
N GLU A 415 2.47 59.13 -127.35
CA GLU A 415 1.82 59.73 -126.17
C GLU A 415 0.52 59.01 -125.78
N VAL A 416 -0.27 58.52 -126.75
CA VAL A 416 -1.51 57.76 -126.47
C VAL A 416 -1.22 56.37 -125.87
N LEU A 417 -0.10 55.73 -126.23
CA LEU A 417 0.34 54.48 -125.60
C LEU A 417 0.87 54.70 -124.17
N ASN A 418 1.56 55.82 -123.91
CA ASN A 418 2.00 56.20 -122.56
C ASN A 418 0.88 56.72 -121.64
N ALA A 419 -0.26 57.17 -122.20
CA ALA A 419 -1.48 57.47 -121.45
C ALA A 419 -2.21 56.17 -121.03
N LYS A 420 -2.34 55.18 -121.93
CA LYS A 420 -2.93 53.86 -121.61
C LYS A 420 -2.14 53.05 -120.56
N LEU A 421 -0.83 53.28 -120.43
CA LEU A 421 -0.01 52.68 -119.36
C LEU A 421 -0.22 53.35 -117.99
N ARG A 422 -0.69 54.61 -117.95
CA ARG A 422 -1.08 55.29 -116.70
C ARG A 422 -2.49 54.88 -116.24
N ASP A 423 -3.40 54.59 -117.16
CA ASP A 423 -4.74 54.06 -116.85
C ASP A 423 -4.74 52.58 -116.38
N MET A 424 -3.60 51.89 -116.46
CA MET A 424 -3.40 50.53 -115.90
C MET A 424 -2.67 50.53 -114.54
N SER A 425 -2.64 51.66 -113.83
CA SER A 425 -2.11 51.76 -112.46
C SER A 425 -3.03 51.12 -111.40
N ASP A 426 -4.26 50.74 -111.78
CA ASP A 426 -5.26 50.12 -110.90
C ASP A 426 -5.09 48.61 -110.66
N TYR A 427 -4.08 47.97 -111.25
CA TYR A 427 -3.84 46.52 -111.05
C TYR A 427 -3.62 46.16 -109.57
N LYS A 428 -3.13 47.11 -108.76
CA LYS A 428 -2.95 46.94 -107.32
C LYS A 428 -4.30 46.98 -106.57
N VAL A 429 -5.18 47.91 -106.95
CA VAL A 429 -6.54 48.05 -106.39
C VAL A 429 -7.43 46.88 -106.79
N LEU A 430 -7.34 46.40 -108.04
CA LEU A 430 -8.06 45.20 -108.49
C LEU A 430 -7.61 43.92 -107.76
N LYS A 431 -6.31 43.81 -107.43
CA LYS A 431 -5.78 42.67 -106.68
C LYS A 431 -6.27 42.67 -105.22
N GLU A 432 -6.38 43.84 -104.61
CA GLU A 432 -6.95 44.02 -103.27
C GLU A 432 -8.47 43.72 -103.26
N GLN A 433 -9.23 44.22 -104.24
CA GLN A 433 -10.65 43.85 -104.42
C GLN A 433 -10.84 42.36 -104.71
N SER A 434 -9.95 41.72 -105.48
CA SER A 434 -10.01 40.27 -105.71
C SER A 434 -9.81 39.46 -104.42
N VAL A 435 -9.00 39.93 -103.45
CA VAL A 435 -8.82 39.25 -102.16
C VAL A 435 -10.04 39.45 -101.27
N VAL A 436 -10.60 40.67 -101.21
CA VAL A 436 -11.84 40.95 -100.46
C VAL A 436 -13.00 40.11 -101.00
N ASN A 437 -13.20 40.07 -102.32
CA ASN A 437 -14.23 39.24 -102.94
C ASN A 437 -14.00 37.75 -102.71
N ARG A 438 -12.74 37.28 -102.62
CA ARG A 438 -12.44 35.87 -102.31
C ARG A 438 -12.85 35.51 -100.88
N ASN A 439 -12.61 36.41 -99.93
CA ASN A 439 -13.00 36.24 -98.53
C ASN A 439 -14.53 36.32 -98.36
N GLU A 440 -15.20 37.19 -99.11
CA GLU A 440 -16.67 37.23 -99.16
C GLU A 440 -17.26 35.96 -99.77
N VAL A 441 -16.64 35.40 -100.81
CA VAL A 441 -17.06 34.12 -101.40
C VAL A 441 -16.82 32.95 -100.43
N GLU A 442 -15.73 32.94 -99.66
CA GLU A 442 -15.51 31.92 -98.62
C GLU A 442 -16.54 32.02 -97.50
N THR A 443 -16.80 33.21 -96.96
CA THR A 443 -17.80 33.40 -95.91
C THR A 443 -19.22 33.08 -96.37
N LEU A 444 -19.56 33.38 -97.63
CA LEU A 444 -20.83 32.95 -98.23
C LEU A 444 -20.89 31.44 -98.45
N ARG A 445 -19.78 30.77 -98.78
CA ARG A 445 -19.72 29.30 -98.87
C ARG A 445 -19.91 28.63 -97.51
N THR A 446 -19.34 29.16 -96.43
CA THR A 446 -19.56 28.64 -95.08
C THR A 446 -21.02 28.80 -94.67
N ARG A 447 -21.62 29.97 -94.92
CA ARG A 447 -23.06 30.19 -94.69
C ARG A 447 -23.95 29.27 -95.53
N LEU A 448 -23.59 29.01 -96.79
CA LEU A 448 -24.33 28.09 -97.65
C LEU A 448 -24.24 26.64 -97.13
N ALA A 449 -23.07 26.21 -96.65
CA ALA A 449 -22.88 24.88 -96.06
C ALA A 449 -23.65 24.71 -94.75
N GLU A 450 -23.74 25.74 -93.92
CA GLU A 450 -24.58 25.75 -92.72
C GLU A 450 -26.06 25.65 -93.06
N VAL A 451 -26.54 26.39 -94.06
CA VAL A 451 -27.93 26.33 -94.53
C VAL A 451 -28.25 24.97 -95.15
N LEU A 452 -27.34 24.36 -95.90
CA LEU A 452 -27.53 23.01 -96.46
C LEU A 452 -27.57 21.95 -95.36
N ASN A 453 -26.69 22.02 -94.36
CA ASN A 453 -26.73 21.13 -93.19
C ASN A 453 -28.02 21.29 -92.37
N MET A 454 -28.52 22.52 -92.23
CA MET A 454 -29.81 22.77 -91.59
C MET A 454 -30.95 22.16 -92.40
N ASN A 455 -30.91 22.29 -93.73
CA ASN A 455 -31.92 21.75 -94.63
C ASN A 455 -31.90 20.20 -94.68
N GLU A 456 -30.73 19.57 -94.59
CA GLU A 456 -30.60 18.12 -94.44
C GLU A 456 -31.16 17.63 -93.09
N ARG A 457 -30.95 18.37 -92.00
CA ARG A 457 -31.54 18.06 -90.70
C ARG A 457 -33.07 18.22 -90.70
N GLU A 458 -33.59 19.23 -91.39
CA GLU A 458 -35.05 19.41 -91.55
C GLU A 458 -35.65 18.33 -92.46
N ARG A 459 -34.96 17.93 -93.54
CA ARG A 459 -35.36 16.78 -94.37
C ARG A 459 -35.35 15.47 -93.59
N GLY A 460 -34.35 15.22 -92.76
CA GLY A 460 -34.31 14.05 -91.88
C GLY A 460 -35.49 14.02 -90.91
N ARG A 461 -35.85 15.18 -90.32
CA ARG A 461 -37.02 15.31 -89.46
C ARG A 461 -38.35 15.11 -90.22
N GLN A 462 -38.44 15.58 -91.47
CA GLN A 462 -39.61 15.35 -92.32
C GLN A 462 -39.72 13.88 -92.79
N GLU A 463 -38.60 13.20 -93.04
CA GLU A 463 -38.56 11.78 -93.39
C GLU A 463 -38.89 10.87 -92.17
N GLU A 464 -38.55 11.28 -90.94
CA GLU A 464 -39.00 10.62 -89.70
C GLU A 464 -40.49 10.82 -89.43
N LEU A 465 -41.03 12.01 -89.70
CA LEU A 465 -42.46 12.32 -89.57
C LEU A 465 -43.34 11.61 -90.61
N LEU A 466 -42.78 11.19 -91.76
CA LEU A 466 -43.48 10.38 -92.76
C LEU A 466 -43.41 8.86 -92.49
N ARG A 467 -42.61 8.43 -91.50
CA ARG A 467 -42.44 7.02 -91.09
C ARG A 467 -43.16 6.67 -89.77
N SER A 468 -43.76 7.64 -89.08
CA SER A 468 -44.75 7.46 -88.00
C SER A 468 -46.14 7.78 -88.52
#